data_AF-A0A814CPU7-F1
#
_entry.id   AF-A0A814CPU7-F1
#
_cell.length_a   1.000
_cell.length_b   1.000
_cell.length_c   1.000
_cell.angle_alpha   90.00
_cell.angle_beta   90.00
_cell.angle_gamma   90.00
#
_symmetry.space_group_name_H-M   'P 1'
#
loop_
_entity.id
_entity.type
_entity.pdbx_description
1 polymer ?
#
loop_
_entity_poly.entity_id
_entity_poly.type
_entity_poly.pdbx_seq_one_letter_code
_entity_poly.pdbx_strand_id
1 'polypeptide(L)'
;MKFEYDENGGKFYYFLLSFYALVLIPTTYWLWPKQEKRKTTLHPEDKSNFSPCREKYQLLNAGEPVRRFRLKAIKFVFVMAWIIFVVLAYRVSLIETEHKDYDPFAVLTVDREATVAEIKRAYRELSKKHHPDRGGDPEQFKQIAKAYKTLTNEEAKNNWKQYGNPDGPGVTHFGIALPKWLVDHKNSVFVLLTYAGIFMIVLPVIVCVWWQKSARFAGDHILIETAQLYYILLGRTPNMIVKRALMILASSMEFEKTRNPAIIERPSDNTELPKLIKDLPDVQEKTKERPFQFPYSLKARALLHSHLQRITNLSENLEKDRKYVVKRCPYLINEMVNIEAQLVAMAHAGRLSHPPRLDSIENTMKLSPMIVQALWNTKSPLLQLPHITENHLRYFESKKRTIKSIKQFATMNDEQRRSMLRSISDEQYDDIMSVLKIYPYITIKVKSEVFDDEDERLVTTGAVVTLTVKLTRENMSVLFNKEHHISNEQHQILVENQQQDDENDKEKGKEKEKVR
;
A
#
# COMPACT_ATOMS: atom_id res chain seq x y z
N MET A 1 -18.28 42.09 -24.23
CA MET A 1 -17.60 41.23 -25.21
C MET A 1 -18.52 40.06 -25.51
N LYS A 2 -18.91 39.86 -26.78
CA LYS A 2 -19.62 38.65 -27.21
C LYS A 2 -18.55 37.65 -27.61
N PHE A 3 -18.51 36.49 -26.96
CA PHE A 3 -17.61 35.41 -27.33
C PHE A 3 -18.18 34.66 -28.53
N GLU A 4 -17.34 34.39 -29.52
CA GLU A 4 -17.71 33.54 -30.65
C GLU A 4 -17.35 32.09 -30.33
N TYR A 5 -18.32 31.19 -30.46
CA TYR A 5 -18.15 29.76 -30.25
C TYR A 5 -17.74 29.08 -31.56
N ASP A 6 -17.09 27.92 -31.45
CA ASP A 6 -16.65 27.16 -32.62
C ASP A 6 -17.84 26.51 -33.33
N GLU A 7 -18.15 26.96 -34.54
CA GLU A 7 -19.24 26.44 -35.36
C GLU A 7 -18.84 25.15 -36.10
N ASN A 8 -17.57 25.06 -36.50
CA ASN A 8 -17.04 23.96 -37.30
C ASN A 8 -16.44 22.84 -36.42
N GLY A 9 -16.26 23.10 -35.11
CA GLY A 9 -15.72 22.14 -34.14
C GLY A 9 -14.21 21.92 -34.24
N GLY A 10 -13.53 22.54 -35.20
CA GLY A 10 -12.09 22.40 -35.42
C GLY A 10 -11.25 22.80 -34.21
N LYS A 11 -11.45 24.02 -33.70
CA LYS A 11 -10.72 24.56 -32.53
C LYS A 11 -11.02 23.74 -31.27
N PHE A 12 -12.24 23.24 -31.12
CA PHE A 12 -12.62 22.37 -30.01
C PHE A 12 -11.81 21.07 -29.96
N TYR A 13 -11.62 20.40 -31.10
CA TYR A 13 -10.87 19.15 -31.12
C TYR A 13 -9.39 19.34 -30.78
N TYR A 14 -8.75 20.44 -31.22
CA TYR A 14 -7.39 20.79 -30.81
C TYR A 14 -7.27 21.03 -29.31
N PHE A 15 -8.22 21.78 -28.73
CA PHE A 15 -8.28 22.03 -27.29
C PHE A 15 -8.49 20.73 -26.50
N LEU A 16 -9.46 19.92 -26.91
CA LEU A 16 -9.78 18.63 -26.29
C LEU A 16 -8.59 17.68 -26.33
N LEU A 17 -7.92 17.56 -27.48
CA LEU A 17 -6.74 16.70 -27.65
C LEU A 17 -5.60 17.12 -26.73
N SER A 18 -5.33 18.43 -26.64
CA SER A 18 -4.25 18.98 -25.82
C SER A 18 -4.52 18.76 -24.32
N PHE A 19 -5.74 19.04 -23.86
CA PHE A 19 -6.14 18.79 -22.48
C PHE A 19 -6.14 17.30 -22.15
N TYR A 20 -6.63 16.46 -23.08
CA TYR A 20 -6.60 15.01 -22.91
C TYR A 20 -5.18 14.47 -22.81
N ALA A 21 -4.24 14.95 -23.64
CA ALA A 21 -2.82 14.59 -23.55
C ALA A 21 -2.21 14.97 -22.19
N LEU A 22 -2.51 16.19 -21.72
CA LEU A 22 -2.01 16.71 -20.44
C LEU A 22 -2.46 15.86 -19.25
N VAL A 23 -3.65 15.25 -19.32
CA VAL A 23 -4.12 14.32 -18.29
C VAL A 23 -3.61 12.90 -18.53
N LEU A 24 -3.73 12.38 -19.76
CA LEU A 24 -3.44 10.98 -20.09
C LEU A 24 -1.96 10.63 -19.92
N ILE A 25 -1.04 11.49 -20.36
CA ILE A 25 0.39 11.17 -20.35
C ILE A 25 0.93 11.04 -18.91
N PRO A 26 0.72 12.04 -18.01
CA PRO A 26 1.17 11.92 -16.63
C PRO A 26 0.44 10.83 -15.85
N THR A 27 -0.88 10.68 -16.06
CA THR A 27 -1.64 9.62 -15.37
C THR A 27 -1.18 8.24 -15.82
N THR A 28 -0.90 8.03 -17.11
CA THR A 28 -0.30 6.77 -17.58
C THR A 28 1.06 6.57 -16.93
N TYR A 29 1.95 7.56 -16.90
CA TYR A 29 3.29 7.41 -16.32
C TYR A 29 3.26 7.04 -14.81
N TRP A 30 2.42 7.72 -14.03
CA TRP A 30 2.36 7.54 -12.57
C TRP A 30 1.49 6.36 -12.13
N LEU A 31 0.35 6.14 -12.78
CA LEU A 31 -0.66 5.17 -12.36
C LEU A 31 -0.62 3.88 -13.19
N TRP A 32 0.30 3.73 -14.16
CA TRP A 32 0.46 2.48 -14.88
C TRP A 32 0.73 1.35 -13.88
N PRO A 33 -0.12 0.31 -13.85
CA PRO A 33 0.04 -0.79 -12.91
C PRO A 33 1.33 -1.55 -13.21
N LYS A 34 2.40 -1.19 -12.49
CA LYS A 34 3.65 -1.95 -12.45
C LYS A 34 3.34 -3.30 -11.81
N GLN A 35 3.79 -4.38 -12.45
CA GLN A 35 3.78 -5.69 -11.81
C GLN A 35 4.83 -5.69 -10.70
N GLU A 36 4.49 -5.16 -9.53
CA GLU A 36 5.26 -5.45 -8.35
C GLU A 36 5.10 -6.94 -8.06
N LYS A 37 6.18 -7.69 -8.31
CA LYS A 37 6.36 -9.00 -7.67
C LYS A 37 6.24 -8.71 -6.18
N ARG A 38 5.18 -9.24 -5.55
CA ARG A 38 5.00 -9.10 -4.10
C ARG A 38 6.32 -9.57 -3.46
N LYS A 39 6.98 -8.71 -2.66
CA LYS A 39 8.21 -9.10 -1.93
C LYS A 39 8.02 -10.33 -1.03
N THR A 40 6.79 -10.84 -0.89
CA THR A 40 6.43 -12.06 -0.16
C THR A 40 6.60 -13.36 -0.94
N THR A 41 7.09 -13.38 -2.18
CA THR A 41 7.60 -14.64 -2.74
C THR A 41 8.88 -14.99 -1.99
N LEU A 42 8.73 -15.73 -0.88
CA LEU A 42 9.80 -16.56 -0.33
C LEU A 42 10.55 -17.22 -1.48
N HIS A 43 11.89 -17.23 -1.41
CA HIS A 43 12.68 -17.91 -2.42
C HIS A 43 12.17 -19.36 -2.55
N PRO A 44 12.23 -19.99 -3.73
CA PRO A 44 11.82 -21.37 -3.91
C PRO A 44 12.44 -22.32 -2.87
N GLU A 45 13.65 -22.01 -2.43
CA GLU A 45 14.43 -22.72 -1.40
C GLU A 45 13.87 -22.56 0.03
N ASP A 46 13.12 -21.49 0.30
CA ASP A 46 12.46 -21.26 1.60
C ASP A 46 11.03 -21.85 1.64
N LYS A 47 10.59 -22.56 0.59
CA LYS A 47 9.29 -23.24 0.59
C LYS A 47 9.46 -24.59 1.27
N SER A 48 9.08 -24.67 2.54
CA SER A 48 8.87 -25.96 3.19
C SER A 48 7.84 -26.78 2.41
N ASN A 49 8.17 -28.04 2.15
CA ASN A 49 7.28 -29.00 1.49
C ASN A 49 6.10 -29.43 2.37
N PHE A 50 6.13 -29.06 3.66
CA PHE A 50 5.13 -29.35 4.67
C PHE A 50 3.72 -28.94 4.23
N SER A 51 2.78 -29.89 4.28
CA SER A 51 1.42 -29.73 3.72
C SER A 51 0.67 -28.48 4.24
N PRO A 52 0.61 -28.18 5.55
CA PRO A 52 -0.05 -26.96 6.05
C PRO A 52 0.59 -25.65 5.56
N CYS A 53 1.90 -25.61 5.34
CA CYS A 53 2.56 -24.46 4.74
C CYS A 53 2.08 -24.27 3.29
N ARG A 54 1.96 -25.37 2.54
CA ARG A 54 1.45 -25.37 1.16
C ARG A 54 0.01 -24.87 1.08
N GLU A 55 -0.88 -25.36 1.95
CA GLU A 55 -2.26 -24.89 2.04
C GLU A 55 -2.34 -23.39 2.36
N LYS A 56 -1.53 -22.92 3.33
CA LYS A 56 -1.42 -21.49 3.64
C LYS A 56 -0.99 -20.68 2.42
N TYR A 57 -0.01 -21.14 1.66
CA TYR A 57 0.43 -20.46 0.43
C TYR A 57 -0.68 -20.42 -0.62
N GLN A 58 -1.44 -21.50 -0.78
CA GLN A 58 -2.60 -21.52 -1.68
C GLN A 58 -3.66 -20.51 -1.25
N LEU A 59 -3.98 -20.43 0.05
CA LEU A 59 -4.93 -19.46 0.60
C LEU A 59 -4.47 -18.01 0.42
N LEU A 60 -3.19 -17.72 0.68
CA LEU A 60 -2.60 -16.39 0.48
C LEU A 60 -2.60 -15.97 -0.99
N ASN A 61 -2.49 -16.95 -1.90
CA ASN A 61 -2.52 -16.74 -3.34
C ASN A 61 -3.93 -16.81 -3.95
N ALA A 62 -4.95 -17.24 -3.20
CA ALA A 62 -6.32 -17.37 -3.72
C ALA A 62 -6.92 -16.04 -4.18
N GLY A 63 -6.44 -14.90 -3.64
CA GLY A 63 -6.84 -13.55 -4.07
C GLY A 63 -6.03 -12.98 -5.25
N GLU A 64 -4.91 -13.61 -5.63
CA GLU A 64 -4.10 -13.23 -6.78
C GLU A 64 -4.87 -13.21 -8.11
N PRO A 65 -5.76 -14.16 -8.47
CA PRO A 65 -6.49 -14.09 -9.73
C PRO A 65 -7.39 -12.84 -9.82
N VAL A 66 -8.09 -12.48 -8.74
CA VAL A 66 -8.95 -11.27 -8.69
C VAL A 66 -8.10 -10.00 -8.80
N ARG A 67 -6.96 -9.96 -8.11
CA ARG A 67 -6.00 -8.84 -8.21
C ARG A 67 -5.44 -8.72 -9.63
N ARG A 68 -5.01 -9.84 -10.23
CA ARG A 68 -4.49 -9.88 -11.61
C ARG A 68 -5.56 -9.44 -12.60
N PHE A 69 -6.81 -9.88 -12.44
CA PHE A 69 -7.92 -9.43 -13.25
C PHE A 69 -8.13 -7.91 -13.10
N ARG A 70 -8.12 -7.38 -11.87
CA ARG A 70 -8.23 -5.93 -11.63
C ARG A 70 -7.09 -5.14 -12.29
N LEU A 71 -5.84 -5.61 -12.17
CA LEU A 71 -4.70 -4.97 -12.84
C LEU A 71 -4.82 -5.03 -14.36
N LYS A 72 -5.26 -6.17 -14.92
CA LYS A 72 -5.55 -6.31 -16.36
C LYS A 72 -6.68 -5.38 -16.81
N ALA A 73 -7.74 -5.25 -16.03
CA ALA A 73 -8.84 -4.33 -16.30
C ALA A 73 -8.38 -2.86 -16.30
N ILE A 74 -7.55 -2.46 -15.32
CA ILE A 74 -6.95 -1.11 -15.29
C ILE A 74 -6.09 -0.87 -16.53
N LYS A 75 -5.23 -1.83 -16.90
CA LYS A 75 -4.44 -1.74 -18.15
C LYS A 75 -5.34 -1.60 -19.38
N PHE A 76 -6.40 -2.38 -19.44
CA PHE A 76 -7.38 -2.31 -20.53
C PHE A 76 -8.02 -0.93 -20.63
N VAL A 77 -8.39 -0.31 -19.50
CA VAL A 77 -8.93 1.06 -19.47
C VAL A 77 -7.91 2.06 -20.01
N PHE A 78 -6.63 1.98 -19.61
CA PHE A 78 -5.59 2.85 -20.17
C PHE A 78 -5.39 2.62 -21.67
N VAL A 79 -5.38 1.38 -22.15
CA VAL A 79 -5.29 1.08 -23.59
C VAL A 79 -6.46 1.69 -24.35
N MET A 80 -7.69 1.54 -23.85
CA MET A 80 -8.87 2.17 -24.44
C MET A 80 -8.76 3.70 -24.45
N ALA A 81 -8.25 4.30 -23.38
CA ALA A 81 -8.00 5.75 -23.31
C ALA A 81 -6.98 6.22 -24.37
N TRP A 82 -5.91 5.46 -24.59
CA TRP A 82 -4.95 5.72 -25.66
C TRP A 82 -5.53 5.52 -27.06
N ILE A 83 -6.41 4.53 -27.26
CA ILE A 83 -7.13 4.35 -28.54
C ILE A 83 -8.02 5.58 -28.81
N ILE A 84 -8.76 6.06 -27.81
CA ILE A 84 -9.58 7.27 -27.92
C ILE A 84 -8.70 8.48 -28.27
N PHE A 85 -7.53 8.61 -27.63
CA PHE A 85 -6.57 9.67 -27.95
C PHE A 85 -6.11 9.62 -29.41
N VAL A 86 -5.76 8.43 -29.92
CA VAL A 86 -5.35 8.25 -31.32
C VAL A 86 -6.49 8.56 -32.29
N VAL A 87 -7.72 8.13 -31.98
CA VAL A 87 -8.90 8.45 -32.80
C VAL A 87 -9.17 9.96 -32.83
N LEU A 88 -9.05 10.65 -31.69
CA LEU A 88 -9.18 12.10 -31.63
C LEU A 88 -8.07 12.81 -32.41
N ALA A 89 -6.82 12.36 -32.30
CA ALA A 89 -5.70 12.89 -33.06
C ALA A 89 -5.90 12.70 -34.58
N TYR A 90 -6.40 11.53 -35.00
CA TYR A 90 -6.76 11.25 -36.38
C TYR A 90 -7.89 12.18 -36.87
N ARG A 91 -8.94 12.36 -36.05
CA ARG A 91 -10.02 13.32 -36.35
C ARG A 91 -9.49 14.74 -36.54
N VAL A 92 -8.58 15.18 -35.66
CA VAL A 92 -7.93 16.50 -35.78
C VAL A 92 -7.12 16.61 -37.07
N SER A 93 -6.41 15.56 -37.47
CA SER A 93 -5.59 15.59 -38.69
C SER A 93 -6.40 15.73 -39.98
N LEU A 94 -7.68 15.33 -39.96
CA LEU A 94 -8.60 15.47 -41.09
C LEU A 94 -9.24 16.87 -41.16
N ILE A 95 -9.04 17.72 -40.15
CA ILE A 95 -9.63 19.06 -40.12
C ILE A 95 -8.71 19.99 -40.91
N GLU A 96 -9.13 20.34 -42.12
CA GLU A 96 -8.47 21.34 -42.94
C GLU A 96 -8.52 22.70 -42.23
N THR A 97 -7.34 23.29 -42.03
CA THR A 97 -7.23 24.65 -41.50
C THR A 97 -7.40 25.62 -42.66
N GLU A 98 -8.58 26.22 -42.80
CA GLU A 98 -8.75 27.38 -43.70
C GLU A 98 -8.01 28.60 -43.11
N HIS A 99 -6.69 28.65 -43.25
CA HIS A 99 -5.96 29.92 -43.21
C HIS A 99 -6.01 30.53 -44.61
N LYS A 100 -7.07 31.31 -44.87
CA LYS A 100 -7.11 32.18 -46.05
C LYS A 100 -6.25 33.41 -45.76
N ASP A 101 -4.98 33.36 -46.12
CA ASP A 101 -4.15 34.55 -46.22
C ASP A 101 -4.80 35.49 -47.25
N TYR A 102 -5.11 36.72 -46.84
CA TYR A 102 -5.79 37.69 -47.70
C TYR A 102 -4.79 38.29 -48.71
N ASP A 103 -4.78 37.76 -49.94
CA ASP A 103 -4.00 38.30 -51.05
C ASP A 103 -4.88 39.23 -51.94
N PRO A 104 -4.73 40.56 -51.84
CA PRO A 104 -5.53 41.51 -52.61
C PRO A 104 -5.24 41.46 -54.11
N PHE A 105 -4.06 40.99 -54.54
CA PHE A 105 -3.74 40.82 -55.97
C PHE A 105 -4.46 39.60 -56.54
N ALA A 106 -4.51 38.50 -55.79
CA ALA A 106 -5.26 37.30 -56.16
C ALA A 106 -6.77 37.60 -56.27
N VAL A 107 -7.33 38.39 -55.34
CA VAL A 107 -8.75 38.78 -55.35
C VAL A 107 -9.12 39.62 -56.58
N LEU A 108 -8.24 40.52 -57.03
CA LEU A 108 -8.45 41.30 -58.27
C LEU A 108 -7.96 40.58 -59.53
N THR A 109 -7.37 39.39 -59.39
CA THR A 109 -6.80 38.60 -60.50
C THR A 109 -5.78 39.38 -61.32
N VAL A 110 -4.93 40.17 -60.64
CA VAL A 110 -3.88 40.99 -61.24
C VAL A 110 -2.51 40.56 -60.73
N ASP A 111 -1.46 40.82 -61.51
CA ASP A 111 -0.09 40.52 -61.11
C ASP A 111 0.35 41.42 -59.92
N ARG A 112 1.30 40.93 -59.11
CA ARG A 112 1.88 41.65 -57.98
C ARG A 112 2.63 42.93 -58.41
N GLU A 113 3.08 42.98 -59.67
CA GLU A 113 3.70 44.15 -60.29
C GLU A 113 2.71 45.04 -61.07
N ALA A 114 1.40 44.74 -61.01
CA ALA A 114 0.40 45.47 -61.79
C ALA A 114 0.41 46.98 -61.47
N THR A 115 0.32 47.77 -62.53
CA THR A 115 0.26 49.23 -62.45
C THR A 115 -1.09 49.69 -61.89
N VAL A 116 -1.13 50.91 -61.34
CA VAL A 116 -2.38 51.50 -60.79
C VAL A 116 -3.48 51.58 -61.85
N ALA A 117 -3.12 51.72 -63.13
CA ALA A 117 -4.06 51.73 -64.25
C ALA A 117 -4.71 50.34 -64.47
N GLU A 118 -3.93 49.27 -64.35
CA GLU A 118 -4.40 47.88 -64.48
C GLU A 118 -5.27 47.47 -63.31
N ILE A 119 -4.90 47.84 -62.09
CA ILE A 119 -5.69 47.61 -60.87
C ILE A 119 -7.07 48.31 -60.98
N LYS A 120 -7.11 49.55 -61.48
CA LYS A 120 -8.36 50.29 -61.73
C LYS A 120 -9.21 49.66 -62.82
N ARG A 121 -8.58 49.11 -63.86
CA ARG A 121 -9.29 48.41 -64.95
C ARG A 121 -9.91 47.11 -64.46
N ALA A 122 -9.13 46.27 -63.77
CA ALA A 122 -9.58 45.00 -63.20
C ALA A 122 -10.72 45.22 -62.19
N TYR A 123 -10.60 46.22 -61.32
CA TYR A 123 -11.67 46.60 -60.40
C TYR A 123 -12.96 46.99 -61.14
N ARG A 124 -12.87 47.83 -62.19
CA ARG A 124 -14.06 48.24 -62.97
C ARG A 124 -14.74 47.06 -63.67
N GLU A 125 -13.97 46.10 -64.18
CA GLU A 125 -14.51 44.90 -64.84
C GLU A 125 -15.16 43.94 -63.82
N LEU A 126 -14.46 43.63 -62.72
CA LEU A 126 -14.96 42.75 -61.66
C LEU A 126 -16.14 43.36 -60.89
N SER A 127 -16.11 44.66 -60.58
CA SER A 127 -17.23 45.34 -59.91
C SER A 127 -18.47 45.42 -60.78
N LYS A 128 -18.35 45.51 -62.11
CA LYS A 128 -19.52 45.44 -63.02
C LYS A 128 -20.14 44.04 -63.05
N LYS A 129 -19.31 43.00 -62.92
CA LYS A 129 -19.71 41.59 -62.94
C LYS A 129 -20.35 41.14 -61.63
N HIS A 130 -19.77 41.57 -60.50
CA HIS A 130 -20.20 41.18 -59.16
C HIS A 130 -21.07 42.24 -58.46
N HIS A 131 -21.60 43.23 -59.19
CA HIS A 131 -22.45 44.27 -58.59
C HIS A 131 -23.73 43.64 -58.01
N PRO A 132 -24.12 43.95 -56.75
CA PRO A 132 -25.31 43.36 -56.13
C PRO A 132 -26.60 43.67 -56.91
N ASP A 133 -26.73 44.90 -57.45
CA ASP A 133 -27.89 45.29 -58.28
C ASP A 133 -27.98 44.56 -59.63
N ARG A 134 -26.92 43.84 -60.03
CA ARG A 134 -26.86 43.05 -61.28
C ARG A 134 -26.87 41.54 -61.03
N GLY A 135 -27.22 41.11 -59.82
CA GLY A 135 -27.30 39.70 -59.43
C GLY A 135 -25.96 39.07 -59.04
N GLY A 136 -24.93 39.87 -58.74
CA GLY A 136 -23.65 39.39 -58.24
C GLY A 136 -23.65 39.09 -56.74
N ASP A 137 -22.68 38.28 -56.28
CA ASP A 137 -22.51 37.96 -54.87
C ASP A 137 -22.01 39.18 -54.06
N PRO A 138 -22.79 39.68 -53.08
CA PRO A 138 -22.41 40.82 -52.27
C PRO A 138 -21.15 40.58 -51.41
N GLU A 139 -20.81 39.34 -51.07
CA GLU A 139 -19.57 39.05 -50.34
C GLU A 139 -18.34 39.19 -51.23
N GLN A 140 -18.40 38.65 -52.45
CA GLN A 140 -17.34 38.82 -53.44
C GLN A 140 -17.15 40.30 -53.81
N PHE A 141 -18.23 41.05 -53.96
CA PHE A 141 -18.16 42.49 -54.22
C PHE A 141 -17.42 43.25 -53.10
N LYS A 142 -17.71 42.92 -51.83
CA LYS A 142 -17.00 43.49 -50.68
C LYS A 142 -15.52 43.14 -50.69
N GLN A 143 -15.16 41.89 -51.00
CA GLN A 143 -13.76 41.47 -51.10
C GLN A 143 -13.01 42.19 -52.22
N ILE A 144 -13.64 42.35 -53.40
CA ILE A 144 -13.11 43.10 -54.55
C ILE A 144 -12.90 44.58 -54.20
N ALA A 145 -13.89 45.20 -53.55
CA ALA A 145 -13.79 46.60 -53.09
C ALA A 145 -12.70 46.77 -52.04
N LYS A 146 -12.58 45.82 -51.10
CA LYS A 146 -11.54 45.79 -50.08
C LYS A 146 -10.15 45.62 -50.71
N ALA A 147 -10.02 44.76 -51.73
CA ALA A 147 -8.74 44.52 -52.42
C ALA A 147 -8.29 45.75 -53.20
N TYR A 148 -9.21 46.40 -53.92
CA TYR A 148 -8.94 47.66 -54.60
C TYR A 148 -8.53 48.77 -53.63
N LYS A 149 -9.21 48.90 -52.49
CA LYS A 149 -8.85 49.86 -51.44
C LYS A 149 -7.47 49.59 -50.85
N THR A 150 -7.13 48.31 -50.64
CA THR A 150 -5.83 47.85 -50.14
C THR A 150 -4.69 48.26 -51.07
N LEU A 151 -4.87 48.09 -52.39
CA LEU A 151 -3.81 48.34 -53.36
C LEU A 151 -3.70 49.82 -53.77
N THR A 152 -4.77 50.60 -53.58
CA THR A 152 -4.84 52.01 -54.00
C THR A 152 -4.52 53.00 -52.88
N ASN A 153 -4.84 52.68 -51.62
CA ASN A 153 -4.57 53.56 -50.48
C ASN A 153 -3.23 53.17 -49.81
N GLU A 154 -2.30 54.13 -49.70
CA GLU A 154 -0.98 53.90 -49.09
C GLU A 154 -1.06 53.43 -47.63
N GLU A 155 -2.01 53.93 -46.85
CA GLU A 155 -2.21 53.53 -45.45
C GLU A 155 -2.68 52.07 -45.37
N ALA A 156 -3.67 51.69 -46.18
CA ALA A 156 -4.18 50.32 -46.23
C ALA A 156 -3.14 49.34 -46.80
N LYS A 157 -2.31 49.80 -47.75
CA LYS A 157 -1.19 49.02 -48.32
C LYS A 157 -0.08 48.79 -47.29
N ASN A 158 0.26 49.80 -46.50
CA ASN A 158 1.22 49.68 -45.41
C ASN A 158 0.67 48.78 -44.29
N ASN A 159 -0.61 48.91 -43.93
CA ASN A 159 -1.27 48.03 -42.98
C ASN A 159 -1.28 46.57 -43.44
N TRP A 160 -1.58 46.32 -44.71
CA TRP A 160 -1.50 44.97 -45.27
C TRP A 160 -0.07 44.42 -45.28
N LYS A 161 0.94 45.23 -45.62
CA LYS A 161 2.36 44.81 -45.56
C LYS A 161 2.83 44.50 -44.13
N GLN A 162 2.35 45.25 -43.15
CA GLN A 162 2.78 45.13 -41.75
C GLN A 162 1.98 44.09 -40.96
N TYR A 163 0.68 43.94 -41.23
CA TYR A 163 -0.25 43.12 -40.45
C TYR A 163 -0.95 42.02 -41.26
N GLY A 164 -0.69 41.91 -42.57
CA GLY A 164 -1.34 40.93 -43.45
C GLY A 164 -2.81 41.25 -43.80
N ASN A 165 -3.36 42.37 -43.34
CA ASN A 165 -4.75 42.80 -43.57
C ASN A 165 -4.82 44.33 -43.78
N PRO A 166 -5.56 44.84 -44.78
CA PRO A 166 -5.70 46.28 -45.05
C PRO A 166 -6.32 47.14 -43.95
N ASP A 167 -7.07 46.54 -43.03
CA ASP A 167 -7.82 47.27 -42.00
C ASP A 167 -6.97 47.66 -40.77
N GLY A 168 -5.67 47.33 -40.75
CA GLY A 168 -4.76 47.59 -39.62
C GLY A 168 -4.71 46.45 -38.60
N PRO A 169 -4.19 46.67 -37.38
CA PRO A 169 -4.21 45.65 -36.33
C PRO A 169 -5.66 45.26 -36.05
N GLY A 170 -6.05 44.06 -36.47
CA GLY A 170 -7.43 43.60 -36.39
C GLY A 170 -7.96 43.65 -34.96
N VAL A 171 -9.25 43.96 -34.81
CA VAL A 171 -9.94 43.81 -33.52
C VAL A 171 -9.78 42.36 -33.09
N THR A 172 -9.22 42.13 -31.90
CA THR A 172 -9.04 40.77 -31.37
C THR A 172 -10.40 40.17 -31.02
N HIS A 173 -10.94 39.37 -31.93
CA HIS A 173 -12.14 38.58 -31.66
C HIS A 173 -11.77 37.41 -30.73
N PHE A 174 -12.16 37.51 -29.46
CA PHE A 174 -11.98 36.44 -28.49
C PHE A 174 -13.02 35.33 -28.73
N GLY A 175 -12.59 34.26 -29.40
CA GLY A 175 -13.39 33.05 -29.56
C GLY A 175 -13.11 32.02 -28.46
N ILE A 176 -14.14 31.31 -28.00
CA ILE A 176 -14.00 30.17 -27.09
C ILE A 176 -14.02 28.89 -27.93
N ALA A 177 -13.07 28.00 -27.70
CA ALA A 177 -12.97 26.71 -28.40
C ALA A 177 -14.07 25.70 -28.02
N LEU A 178 -15.14 26.11 -27.34
CA LEU A 178 -16.27 25.22 -27.03
C LEU A 178 -17.20 25.14 -28.24
N PRO A 179 -17.79 23.96 -28.52
CA PRO A 179 -18.62 23.80 -29.69
C PRO A 179 -19.97 24.48 -29.48
N LYS A 180 -20.47 25.16 -30.51
CA LYS A 180 -21.70 25.96 -30.45
C LYS A 180 -22.93 25.17 -29.99
N TRP A 181 -23.06 23.90 -30.41
CA TRP A 181 -24.18 23.03 -30.02
C TRP A 181 -24.30 22.80 -28.51
N LEU A 182 -23.20 22.93 -27.73
CA LEU A 182 -23.21 22.74 -26.28
C LEU A 182 -23.85 23.94 -25.56
N VAL A 183 -23.75 25.13 -26.14
CA VAL A 183 -24.21 26.41 -25.57
C VAL A 183 -25.52 26.88 -26.22
N ASP A 184 -25.92 26.29 -27.34
CA ASP A 184 -27.19 26.58 -28.01
C ASP A 184 -28.38 26.43 -27.06
N HIS A 185 -29.36 27.34 -27.19
CA HIS A 185 -30.57 27.40 -26.35
C HIS A 185 -31.35 26.09 -26.23
N LYS A 186 -31.26 25.21 -27.25
CA LYS A 186 -31.91 23.89 -27.24
C LYS A 186 -31.29 22.93 -26.22
N ASN A 187 -29.97 22.98 -26.06
CA ASN A 187 -29.21 22.02 -25.25
C ASN A 187 -28.71 22.61 -23.92
N SER A 188 -28.60 23.94 -23.83
CA SER A 188 -28.06 24.63 -22.66
C SER A 188 -28.81 24.31 -21.37
N VAL A 189 -30.14 24.15 -21.43
CA VAL A 189 -30.96 23.73 -20.29
C VAL A 189 -30.58 22.31 -19.84
N PHE A 190 -30.39 21.38 -20.76
CA PHE A 190 -30.01 20.00 -20.44
C PHE A 190 -28.59 19.92 -19.85
N VAL A 191 -27.64 20.67 -20.43
CA VAL A 191 -26.27 20.75 -19.94
C VAL A 191 -26.23 21.35 -18.53
N LEU A 192 -26.99 22.41 -18.29
CA LEU A 192 -27.08 23.05 -16.97
C LEU A 192 -27.72 22.13 -15.93
N LEU A 193 -28.81 21.44 -16.27
CA LEU A 193 -29.45 20.45 -15.39
C LEU A 193 -28.52 19.27 -15.09
N THR A 194 -27.79 18.78 -16.08
CA THR A 194 -26.81 17.71 -15.89
C THR A 194 -25.67 18.15 -14.98
N TYR A 195 -25.11 19.34 -15.22
CA TYR A 195 -24.08 19.94 -14.37
C TYR A 195 -24.58 20.11 -12.94
N ALA A 196 -25.79 20.66 -12.76
CA ALA A 196 -26.42 20.81 -11.46
C ALA A 196 -26.64 19.46 -10.77
N GLY A 197 -27.10 18.44 -11.49
CA GLY A 197 -27.26 17.08 -10.95
C GLY A 197 -25.94 16.45 -10.51
N ILE A 198 -24.86 16.63 -11.28
CA ILE A 198 -23.54 16.12 -10.91
C ILE A 198 -23.03 16.80 -9.63
N PHE A 199 -23.11 18.12 -9.54
CA PHE A 199 -22.55 18.85 -8.39
C PHE A 199 -23.45 18.87 -7.16
N MET A 200 -24.77 18.85 -7.32
CA MET A 200 -25.71 18.90 -6.19
C MET A 200 -26.12 17.52 -5.68
N ILE A 201 -26.03 16.47 -6.51
CA ILE A 201 -26.45 15.12 -6.13
C ILE A 201 -25.26 14.17 -6.15
N VAL A 202 -24.63 13.98 -7.31
CA VAL A 202 -23.61 12.93 -7.48
C VAL A 202 -22.40 13.17 -6.58
N LEU A 203 -21.84 14.38 -6.60
CA LEU A 203 -20.66 14.72 -5.81
C LEU A 203 -20.96 14.61 -4.29
N PRO A 204 -22.04 15.21 -3.74
CA PRO A 204 -22.38 15.04 -2.33
C PRO A 204 -22.65 13.59 -1.93
N VAL A 205 -23.32 12.80 -2.78
CA VAL A 205 -23.56 11.37 -2.48
C VAL A 205 -22.26 10.57 -2.45
N ILE A 206 -21.37 10.77 -3.44
CA ILE A 206 -20.07 10.10 -3.47
C ILE A 206 -19.24 10.47 -2.24
N VAL A 207 -19.14 11.77 -1.92
CA VAL A 207 -18.39 12.26 -0.76
C VAL A 207 -19.02 11.75 0.53
N CYS A 208 -20.35 11.76 0.65
CA CYS A 208 -21.06 11.27 1.83
C CYS A 208 -20.82 9.76 2.03
N VAL A 209 -20.97 8.94 0.99
CA VAL A 209 -20.72 7.49 1.07
C VAL A 209 -19.27 7.19 1.38
N TRP A 210 -18.32 7.89 0.73
CA TRP A 210 -16.90 7.74 1.01
C TRP A 210 -16.56 8.13 2.45
N TRP A 211 -17.05 9.29 2.91
CA TRP A 211 -16.84 9.79 4.26
C TRP A 211 -17.43 8.85 5.31
N GLN A 212 -18.69 8.41 5.15
CA GLN A 212 -19.32 7.45 6.06
C GLN A 212 -18.56 6.12 6.11
N LYS A 213 -18.01 5.67 4.98
CA LYS A 213 -17.23 4.43 4.93
C LYS A 213 -15.85 4.61 5.58
N SER A 214 -15.20 5.75 5.39
CA SER A 214 -13.86 6.03 5.90
C SER A 214 -13.85 6.40 7.38
N ALA A 215 -14.80 7.23 7.81
CA ALA A 215 -14.88 7.76 9.17
C ALA A 215 -15.21 6.71 10.24
N ARG A 216 -15.57 5.49 9.84
CA ARG A 216 -15.84 4.38 10.77
C ARG A 216 -14.58 3.64 11.22
N PHE A 217 -13.46 3.83 10.52
CA PHE A 217 -12.21 3.11 10.78
C PHE A 217 -11.13 4.05 11.31
N ALA A 218 -10.48 3.64 12.40
CA ALA A 218 -9.18 4.14 12.82
C ALA A 218 -8.07 3.44 12.02
N GLY A 219 -6.87 4.03 12.04
CA GLY A 219 -5.59 3.43 11.62
C GLY A 219 -5.66 2.28 10.62
N ASP A 220 -5.16 1.10 11.01
CA ASP A 220 -5.04 -0.14 10.23
C ASP A 220 -6.39 -0.81 9.86
N HIS A 221 -7.40 -0.04 9.43
CA HIS A 221 -8.75 -0.52 9.11
C HIS A 221 -9.45 -1.22 10.28
N ILE A 222 -9.33 -0.67 11.48
CA ILE A 222 -9.97 -1.15 12.69
C ILE A 222 -11.11 -0.21 13.05
N LEU A 223 -12.26 -0.72 13.47
CA LEU A 223 -13.40 0.10 13.86
C LEU A 223 -13.02 1.05 15.02
N ILE A 224 -13.40 2.33 14.89
CA ILE A 224 -13.16 3.34 15.95
C ILE A 224 -13.80 2.89 17.28
N GLU A 225 -14.96 2.26 17.23
CA GLU A 225 -15.64 1.72 18.42
C GLU A 225 -14.81 0.64 19.14
N THR A 226 -14.04 -0.17 18.39
CA THR A 226 -13.10 -1.14 18.98
C THR A 226 -11.95 -0.41 19.68
N ALA A 227 -11.38 0.62 19.05
CA ALA A 227 -10.31 1.42 19.66
C ALA A 227 -10.79 2.14 20.92
N GLN A 228 -11.99 2.72 20.91
CA GLN A 228 -12.61 3.34 22.09
C GLN A 228 -12.82 2.32 23.22
N LEU A 229 -13.28 1.12 22.88
CA LEU A 229 -13.43 0.04 23.85
C LEU A 229 -12.08 -0.33 24.49
N TYR A 230 -11.04 -0.51 23.68
CA TYR A 230 -9.69 -0.80 24.17
C TYR A 230 -9.16 0.32 25.06
N TYR A 231 -9.31 1.58 24.66
CA TYR A 231 -8.91 2.72 25.48
C TYR A 231 -9.52 2.67 26.89
N ILE A 232 -10.82 2.37 26.99
CA ILE A 232 -11.51 2.27 28.28
C ILE A 232 -11.04 1.05 29.09
N LEU A 233 -10.97 -0.14 28.48
CA LEU A 233 -10.66 -1.38 29.19
C LEU A 233 -9.19 -1.45 29.63
N LEU A 234 -8.27 -1.03 28.77
CA LEU A 234 -6.82 -1.01 29.04
C LEU A 234 -6.50 0.09 30.05
N GLY A 235 -7.11 1.29 29.93
CA GLY A 235 -6.94 2.37 30.90
C GLY A 235 -7.43 2.05 32.31
N ARG A 236 -8.40 1.14 32.45
CA ARG A 236 -8.91 0.66 33.76
C ARG A 236 -8.08 -0.46 34.37
N THR A 237 -7.18 -1.08 33.61
CA THR A 237 -6.44 -2.27 34.05
C THR A 237 -4.93 -2.07 33.90
N PRO A 238 -4.30 -1.22 34.74
CA PRO A 238 -2.88 -0.93 34.62
C PRO A 238 -1.99 -2.17 34.82
N ASN A 239 -2.46 -3.15 35.58
CA ASN A 239 -1.83 -4.47 35.81
C ASN A 239 -2.65 -5.57 35.15
N MET A 240 -2.30 -5.95 33.93
CA MET A 240 -3.06 -6.88 33.12
C MET A 240 -2.31 -8.20 32.92
N ILE A 241 -2.98 -9.31 33.22
CA ILE A 241 -2.51 -10.67 32.90
C ILE A 241 -2.89 -11.07 31.47
N VAL A 242 -2.15 -12.01 30.87
CA VAL A 242 -2.37 -12.50 29.49
C VAL A 242 -3.80 -12.97 29.24
N LYS A 243 -4.42 -13.69 30.20
CA LYS A 243 -5.82 -14.15 30.06
C LYS A 243 -6.80 -12.97 29.91
N ARG A 244 -6.60 -11.89 30.68
CA ARG A 244 -7.42 -10.68 30.62
C ARG A 244 -7.21 -9.94 29.29
N ALA A 245 -5.96 -9.85 28.82
CA ALA A 245 -5.65 -9.28 27.51
C ALA A 245 -6.37 -10.06 26.38
N LEU A 246 -6.39 -11.40 26.45
CA LEU A 246 -7.13 -12.24 25.50
C LEU A 246 -8.64 -12.00 25.56
N MET A 247 -9.20 -11.76 26.74
CA MET A 247 -10.62 -11.40 26.89
C MET A 247 -10.94 -10.04 26.26
N ILE A 248 -10.07 -9.03 26.46
CA ILE A 248 -10.21 -7.71 25.83
C ILE A 248 -10.16 -7.86 24.31
N LEU A 249 -9.20 -8.62 23.78
CA LEU A 249 -9.11 -8.93 22.35
C LEU A 249 -10.39 -9.63 21.84
N ALA A 250 -10.92 -10.61 22.56
CA ALA A 250 -12.16 -11.30 22.19
C ALA A 250 -13.40 -10.39 22.22
N SER A 251 -13.37 -9.29 22.98
CA SER A 251 -14.48 -8.34 23.10
C SER A 251 -14.53 -7.27 22.01
N SER A 252 -13.66 -7.37 21.00
CA SER A 252 -13.60 -6.40 19.89
C SER A 252 -14.93 -6.29 19.14
N MET A 253 -15.33 -5.06 18.81
CA MET A 253 -16.54 -4.79 18.02
C MET A 253 -16.42 -5.29 16.57
N GLU A 254 -15.21 -5.63 16.13
CA GLU A 254 -14.96 -6.36 14.88
C GLU A 254 -15.68 -7.71 14.79
N PHE A 255 -15.99 -8.33 15.94
CA PHE A 255 -16.64 -9.64 16.02
C PHE A 255 -18.15 -9.54 16.25
N GLU A 256 -18.70 -8.33 16.33
CA GLU A 256 -20.12 -8.09 16.49
C GLU A 256 -20.80 -7.86 15.13
N LYS A 257 -21.88 -8.60 14.85
CA LYS A 257 -22.62 -8.54 13.58
C LYS A 257 -23.23 -7.18 13.26
N THR A 258 -23.69 -6.45 14.28
CA THR A 258 -24.31 -5.11 14.13
C THR A 258 -23.31 -4.09 13.58
N ARG A 259 -22.05 -4.20 13.98
CA ARG A 259 -20.95 -3.30 13.59
C ARG A 259 -20.23 -3.80 12.35
N ASN A 260 -20.06 -5.12 12.24
CA ASN A 260 -19.35 -5.78 11.16
C ASN A 260 -20.25 -6.76 10.39
N PRO A 261 -20.75 -6.39 9.20
CA PRO A 261 -21.61 -7.27 8.40
C PRO A 261 -20.90 -8.51 7.85
N ALA A 262 -19.56 -8.60 7.98
CA ALA A 262 -18.82 -9.81 7.64
C ALA A 262 -19.05 -10.97 8.63
N ILE A 263 -19.57 -10.68 9.82
CA ILE A 263 -19.88 -11.69 10.84
C ILE A 263 -21.22 -12.35 10.54
N ILE A 264 -21.21 -13.68 10.51
CA ILE A 264 -22.39 -14.50 10.26
C ILE A 264 -22.77 -15.20 11.57
N GLU A 265 -23.98 -14.94 12.04
CA GLU A 265 -24.59 -15.64 13.16
C GLU A 265 -25.57 -16.68 12.61
N ARG A 266 -25.36 -17.94 12.99
CA ARG A 266 -26.14 -19.08 12.50
C ARG A 266 -26.93 -19.70 13.65
N PRO A 267 -28.14 -20.26 13.41
CA PRO A 267 -28.88 -20.97 14.45
C PRO A 267 -28.11 -22.17 15.03
N SER A 268 -27.22 -22.80 14.23
CA SER A 268 -26.32 -23.87 14.67
C SER A 268 -25.39 -23.45 15.80
N ASP A 269 -25.05 -22.16 15.90
CA ASP A 269 -24.15 -21.66 16.92
C ASP A 269 -24.74 -21.87 18.34
N ASN A 270 -26.07 -21.86 18.47
CA ASN A 270 -26.76 -22.07 19.75
C ASN A 270 -26.60 -23.51 20.29
N THR A 271 -26.26 -24.48 19.46
CA THR A 271 -26.07 -25.88 19.87
C THR A 271 -24.61 -26.28 19.90
N GLU A 272 -23.80 -25.79 18.97
CA GLU A 272 -22.37 -26.13 18.85
C GLU A 272 -21.51 -25.35 19.86
N LEU A 273 -21.77 -24.06 20.06
CA LEU A 273 -20.96 -23.21 20.92
C LEU A 273 -21.04 -23.62 22.40
N PRO A 274 -22.20 -23.96 23.00
CA PRO A 274 -22.25 -24.43 24.39
C PRO A 274 -21.48 -25.73 24.61
N LYS A 275 -21.47 -26.64 23.63
CA LYS A 275 -20.67 -27.87 23.68
C LYS A 275 -19.18 -27.54 23.74
N LEU A 276 -18.72 -26.68 22.82
CA LEU A 276 -17.33 -26.21 22.81
C LEU A 276 -16.94 -25.50 24.12
N ILE A 277 -17.81 -24.65 24.66
CA ILE A 277 -17.57 -23.94 25.93
C ILE A 277 -17.51 -24.93 27.12
N LYS A 278 -18.26 -26.03 27.07
CA LYS A 278 -18.19 -27.08 28.10
C LYS A 278 -16.83 -27.79 28.07
N ASP A 279 -16.28 -28.01 26.88
CA ASP A 279 -14.97 -28.64 26.70
C ASP A 279 -13.80 -27.70 27.06
N LEU A 280 -14.07 -26.40 27.22
CA LEU A 280 -13.08 -25.36 27.50
C LEU A 280 -13.28 -24.73 28.89
N PRO A 281 -12.74 -25.32 29.97
CA PRO A 281 -12.96 -24.83 31.34
C PRO A 281 -12.44 -23.40 31.57
N ASP A 282 -11.31 -23.03 30.94
CA ASP A 282 -10.71 -21.69 31.04
C ASP A 282 -11.56 -20.57 30.39
N VAL A 283 -12.51 -20.91 29.51
CA VAL A 283 -13.38 -19.90 28.86
C VAL A 283 -14.45 -19.41 29.82
N GLN A 284 -14.83 -20.21 30.81
CA GLN A 284 -15.93 -19.94 31.73
C GLN A 284 -15.51 -19.10 32.96
N GLU A 285 -14.35 -18.45 32.96
CA GLU A 285 -14.01 -17.48 34.00
C GLU A 285 -15.18 -16.50 34.15
N LYS A 286 -15.85 -16.55 35.32
CA LYS A 286 -17.15 -15.93 35.62
C LYS A 286 -17.05 -14.40 35.65
N THR A 287 -16.78 -13.77 34.51
CA THR A 287 -16.70 -12.32 34.41
C THR A 287 -18.09 -11.78 34.10
N LYS A 288 -18.71 -11.15 35.11
CA LYS A 288 -20.00 -10.45 34.96
C LYS A 288 -19.84 -9.04 34.34
N GLU A 289 -18.62 -8.67 33.98
CA GLU A 289 -18.29 -7.36 33.46
C GLU A 289 -18.64 -7.26 31.97
N ARG A 290 -19.28 -6.16 31.57
CA ARG A 290 -19.48 -5.80 30.17
C ARG A 290 -18.17 -5.28 29.58
N PRO A 291 -17.78 -5.65 28.36
CA PRO A 291 -18.54 -6.39 27.33
C PRO A 291 -18.38 -7.93 27.34
N PHE A 292 -17.58 -8.51 28.24
CA PHE A 292 -17.16 -9.93 28.16
C PHE A 292 -18.30 -10.95 28.23
N GLN A 293 -19.45 -10.55 28.78
CA GLN A 293 -20.65 -11.38 28.86
C GLN A 293 -21.46 -11.44 27.55
N PHE A 294 -21.18 -10.57 26.56
CA PHE A 294 -21.98 -10.54 25.34
C PHE A 294 -21.74 -11.80 24.49
N PRO A 295 -22.78 -12.33 23.81
CA PRO A 295 -22.68 -13.57 23.05
C PRO A 295 -21.56 -13.56 21.99
N TYR A 296 -21.38 -12.44 21.28
CA TYR A 296 -20.31 -12.31 20.28
C TYR A 296 -18.92 -12.42 20.92
N SER A 297 -18.71 -11.78 22.08
CA SER A 297 -17.45 -11.79 22.81
C SER A 297 -17.16 -13.19 23.35
N LEU A 298 -18.19 -13.87 23.87
CA LEU A 298 -18.07 -15.24 24.35
C LEU A 298 -17.75 -16.22 23.21
N LYS A 299 -18.39 -16.07 22.04
CA LYS A 299 -18.11 -16.84 20.84
C LYS A 299 -16.66 -16.64 20.39
N ALA A 300 -16.23 -15.39 20.22
CA ALA A 300 -14.86 -15.07 19.83
C ALA A 300 -13.83 -15.62 20.83
N ARG A 301 -14.10 -15.51 22.14
CA ARG A 301 -13.24 -16.05 23.19
C ARG A 301 -13.13 -17.58 23.10
N ALA A 302 -14.25 -18.28 22.96
CA ALA A 302 -14.25 -19.74 22.83
C ALA A 302 -13.46 -20.21 21.59
N LEU A 303 -13.62 -19.51 20.45
CA LEU A 303 -12.87 -19.80 19.23
C LEU A 303 -11.37 -19.53 19.37
N LEU A 304 -10.98 -18.48 20.10
CA LEU A 304 -9.57 -18.21 20.39
C LEU A 304 -8.96 -19.26 21.33
N HIS A 305 -9.69 -19.68 22.36
CA HIS A 305 -9.22 -20.75 23.24
C HIS A 305 -9.10 -22.09 22.49
N SER A 306 -10.07 -22.43 21.64
CA SER A 306 -10.00 -23.65 20.82
C SER A 306 -8.84 -23.63 19.83
N HIS A 307 -8.51 -22.45 19.29
CA HIS A 307 -7.32 -22.24 18.45
C HIS A 307 -6.03 -22.44 19.25
N LEU A 308 -5.89 -21.81 20.43
CA LEU A 308 -4.69 -21.92 21.28
C LEU A 308 -4.47 -23.32 21.86
N GLN A 309 -5.54 -24.11 21.98
CA GLN A 309 -5.48 -25.53 22.38
C GLN A 309 -5.35 -26.49 21.17
N ARG A 310 -5.35 -25.98 19.94
CA ARG A 310 -5.23 -26.77 18.69
C ARG A 310 -6.32 -27.85 18.54
N ILE A 311 -7.55 -27.53 18.96
CA ILE A 311 -8.70 -28.41 18.79
C ILE A 311 -9.02 -28.52 17.29
N THR A 312 -9.09 -29.74 16.74
CA THR A 312 -9.28 -29.99 15.30
C THR A 312 -10.70 -30.45 14.94
N ASN A 313 -11.46 -30.97 15.89
CA ASN A 313 -12.82 -31.50 15.72
C ASN A 313 -13.91 -30.42 15.80
N LEU A 314 -13.71 -29.27 15.14
CA LEU A 314 -14.73 -28.23 15.01
C LEU A 314 -15.63 -28.49 13.79
N SER A 315 -16.87 -28.00 13.86
CA SER A 315 -17.75 -27.95 12.68
C SER A 315 -17.15 -27.04 11.60
N GLU A 316 -17.47 -27.30 10.34
CA GLU A 316 -16.94 -26.49 9.21
C GLU A 316 -17.33 -25.01 9.35
N ASN A 317 -18.51 -24.73 9.90
CA ASN A 317 -19.00 -23.37 10.13
C ASN A 317 -18.20 -22.65 11.22
N LEU A 318 -17.98 -23.28 12.37
CA LEU A 318 -17.17 -22.70 13.45
C LEU A 318 -15.71 -22.56 13.03
N GLU A 319 -15.20 -23.45 12.18
CA GLU A 319 -13.85 -23.36 11.65
C GLU A 319 -13.66 -22.14 10.74
N LYS A 320 -14.65 -21.83 9.90
CA LYS A 320 -14.66 -20.60 9.09
C LYS A 320 -14.64 -19.36 9.99
N ASP A 321 -15.43 -19.35 11.04
CA ASP A 321 -15.49 -18.24 11.99
C ASP A 321 -14.17 -18.11 12.79
N ARG A 322 -13.59 -19.23 13.24
CA ARG A 322 -12.28 -19.27 13.91
C ARG A 322 -11.18 -18.66 13.03
N LYS A 323 -11.13 -19.07 11.76
CA LYS A 323 -10.18 -18.52 10.77
C LYS A 323 -10.37 -17.01 10.58
N TYR A 324 -11.61 -16.52 10.56
CA TYR A 324 -11.88 -15.08 10.48
C TYR A 324 -11.35 -14.33 11.70
N VAL A 325 -11.67 -14.81 12.91
CA VAL A 325 -11.22 -14.21 14.19
C VAL A 325 -9.69 -14.17 14.25
N VAL A 326 -9.04 -15.31 14.06
CA VAL A 326 -7.56 -15.44 14.10
C VAL A 326 -6.88 -14.53 13.06
N LYS A 327 -7.46 -14.38 11.87
CA LYS A 327 -6.94 -13.49 10.83
C LYS A 327 -6.94 -12.01 11.25
N ARG A 328 -7.90 -11.59 12.08
CA ARG A 328 -8.05 -10.19 12.54
C ARG A 328 -7.16 -9.87 13.73
N CYS A 329 -6.85 -10.86 14.56
CA CYS A 329 -6.13 -10.66 15.82
C CYS A 329 -4.79 -9.91 15.72
N PRO A 330 -3.88 -10.16 14.74
CA PRO A 330 -2.62 -9.43 14.68
C PRO A 330 -2.78 -7.91 14.58
N TYR A 331 -3.76 -7.45 13.78
CA TYR A 331 -4.06 -6.02 13.62
C TYR A 331 -4.68 -5.44 14.90
N LEU A 332 -5.60 -6.19 15.52
CA LEU A 332 -6.24 -5.79 16.77
C LEU A 332 -5.23 -5.70 17.94
N ILE A 333 -4.30 -6.65 18.04
CA ILE A 333 -3.25 -6.64 19.06
C ILE A 333 -2.30 -5.45 18.82
N ASN A 334 -1.95 -5.15 17.57
CA ASN A 334 -1.15 -3.96 17.25
C ASN A 334 -1.84 -2.69 17.75
N GLU A 335 -3.16 -2.58 17.55
CA GLU A 335 -3.94 -1.44 18.04
C GLU A 335 -4.03 -1.39 19.56
N MET A 336 -4.17 -2.54 20.24
CA MET A 336 -4.10 -2.58 21.71
C MET A 336 -2.77 -2.03 22.22
N VAL A 337 -1.64 -2.45 21.62
CA VAL A 337 -0.29 -1.96 21.99
C VAL A 337 -0.13 -0.48 21.69
N ASN A 338 -0.63 0.01 20.55
CA ASN A 338 -0.63 1.43 20.21
C ASN A 338 -1.41 2.27 21.23
N ILE A 339 -2.57 1.77 21.66
CA ILE A 339 -3.41 2.43 22.67
C ILE A 339 -2.72 2.42 24.04
N GLU A 340 -2.09 1.31 24.44
CA GLU A 340 -1.30 1.27 25.68
C GLU A 340 -0.15 2.28 25.64
N ALA A 341 0.56 2.40 24.52
CA ALA A 341 1.61 3.40 24.34
C ALA A 341 1.06 4.84 24.43
N GLN A 342 -0.11 5.10 23.84
CA GLN A 342 -0.79 6.39 23.97
C GLN A 342 -1.19 6.70 25.42
N LEU A 343 -1.70 5.70 26.16
CA LEU A 343 -2.04 5.85 27.57
C LEU A 343 -0.81 6.17 28.43
N VAL A 344 0.33 5.53 28.15
CA VAL A 344 1.61 5.85 28.80
C VAL A 344 2.05 7.28 28.49
N ALA A 345 1.97 7.71 27.22
CA ALA A 345 2.29 9.08 26.84
C ALA A 345 1.38 10.12 27.53
N MET A 346 0.08 9.83 27.65
CA MET A 346 -0.87 10.68 28.37
C MET A 346 -0.57 10.76 29.87
N ALA A 347 -0.12 9.67 30.49
CA ALA A 347 0.30 9.67 31.88
C ALA A 347 1.55 10.54 32.09
N HIS A 348 2.53 10.49 31.18
CA HIS A 348 3.70 11.38 31.21
C HIS A 348 3.32 12.86 31.05
N ALA A 349 2.27 13.15 30.29
CA ALA A 349 1.69 14.50 30.18
C ALA A 349 0.83 14.92 31.38
N GLY A 350 0.74 14.10 32.45
CA GLY A 350 -0.05 14.38 33.65
C GLY A 350 -1.56 14.22 33.48
N ARG A 351 -2.03 13.63 32.37
CA ARG A 351 -3.46 13.47 32.06
C ARG A 351 -4.07 12.17 32.58
N LEU A 352 -3.25 11.24 33.07
CA LEU A 352 -3.66 9.94 33.59
C LEU A 352 -2.85 9.58 34.84
N SER A 353 -3.53 9.25 35.94
CA SER A 353 -2.89 8.96 37.23
C SER A 353 -2.13 7.62 37.25
N HIS A 354 -2.59 6.63 36.49
CA HIS A 354 -2.06 5.27 36.52
C HIS A 354 -1.83 4.75 35.09
N PRO A 355 -0.60 4.83 34.56
CA PRO A 355 -0.29 4.25 33.25
C PRO A 355 -0.34 2.72 33.29
N PRO A 356 -0.59 2.07 32.14
CA PRO A 356 -0.31 0.65 31.97
C PRO A 356 1.14 0.32 32.35
N ARG A 357 1.35 -0.74 33.12
CA ARG A 357 2.69 -1.23 33.44
C ARG A 357 3.33 -1.91 32.24
N LEU A 358 4.66 -1.95 32.23
CA LEU A 358 5.43 -2.65 31.20
C LEU A 358 5.01 -4.13 31.07
N ASP A 359 4.76 -4.80 32.19
CA ASP A 359 4.27 -6.20 32.19
C ASP A 359 2.94 -6.37 31.45
N SER A 360 2.05 -5.38 31.55
CA SER A 360 0.76 -5.38 30.85
C SER A 360 0.96 -5.27 29.35
N ILE A 361 1.83 -4.34 28.93
CA ILE A 361 2.20 -4.15 27.52
C ILE A 361 2.85 -5.42 26.96
N GLU A 362 3.78 -6.01 27.71
CA GLU A 362 4.43 -7.27 27.33
C GLU A 362 3.41 -8.41 27.21
N ASN A 363 2.45 -8.50 28.14
CA ASN A 363 1.38 -9.50 28.09
C ASN A 363 0.45 -9.31 26.89
N THR A 364 0.16 -8.07 26.49
CA THR A 364 -0.56 -7.77 25.24
C THR A 364 0.26 -8.19 24.02
N MET A 365 1.55 -7.84 23.98
CA MET A 365 2.47 -8.22 22.89
C MET A 365 2.61 -9.74 22.75
N LYS A 366 2.62 -10.49 23.86
CA LYS A 366 2.66 -11.97 23.89
C LYS A 366 1.47 -12.62 23.18
N LEU A 367 0.32 -11.96 23.08
CA LEU A 367 -0.84 -12.51 22.36
C LEU A 367 -0.55 -12.74 20.87
N SER A 368 0.28 -11.90 20.26
CA SER A 368 0.59 -12.00 18.83
C SER A 368 1.29 -13.33 18.48
N PRO A 369 2.45 -13.69 19.08
CA PRO A 369 3.07 -14.98 18.84
C PRO A 369 2.20 -16.15 19.30
N MET A 370 1.42 -16.02 20.39
CA MET A 370 0.49 -17.06 20.83
C MET A 370 -0.55 -17.42 19.76
N ILE A 371 -1.18 -16.41 19.15
CA ILE A 371 -2.20 -16.60 18.12
C ILE A 371 -1.57 -17.08 16.81
N VAL A 372 -0.42 -16.52 16.41
CA VAL A 372 0.28 -16.93 15.18
C VAL A 372 0.75 -18.38 15.26
N GLN A 373 1.26 -18.82 16.41
CA GLN A 373 1.76 -20.19 16.61
C GLN A 373 0.70 -21.17 17.15
N ALA A 374 -0.51 -20.70 17.40
CA ALA A 374 -1.61 -21.46 17.98
C ALA A 374 -1.18 -22.19 19.27
N LEU A 375 -0.60 -21.45 20.21
CA LEU A 375 -0.03 -21.98 21.46
C LEU A 375 -0.24 -21.02 22.62
N TRP A 376 -0.50 -21.58 23.79
CA TRP A 376 -0.43 -20.85 25.05
C TRP A 376 1.02 -20.49 25.41
N ASN A 377 1.22 -19.33 26.03
CA ASN A 377 2.53 -18.89 26.53
C ASN A 377 3.11 -19.81 27.63
N THR A 378 2.28 -20.61 28.29
CA THR A 378 2.68 -21.59 29.31
C THR A 378 3.24 -22.88 28.72
N LYS A 379 3.02 -23.14 27.42
CA LYS A 379 3.43 -24.37 26.74
C LYS A 379 4.85 -24.26 26.21
N SER A 380 5.53 -25.40 26.02
CA SER A 380 6.91 -25.44 25.53
C SER A 380 7.02 -24.82 24.13
N PRO A 381 8.00 -23.93 23.86
CA PRO A 381 8.25 -23.38 22.53
C PRO A 381 8.54 -24.44 21.46
N LEU A 382 9.01 -25.64 21.86
CA LEU A 382 9.30 -26.73 20.94
C LEU A 382 8.06 -27.25 20.20
N LEU A 383 6.86 -27.03 20.74
CA LEU A 383 5.60 -27.38 20.09
C LEU A 383 5.30 -26.51 18.86
N GLN A 384 6.11 -25.49 18.57
CA GLN A 384 6.03 -24.70 17.33
C GLN A 384 6.56 -25.47 16.12
N LEU A 385 7.41 -26.49 16.34
CA LEU A 385 7.92 -27.35 15.27
C LEU A 385 6.80 -28.30 14.79
N PRO A 386 6.76 -28.62 13.48
CA PRO A 386 5.76 -29.53 12.94
C PRO A 386 5.92 -30.93 13.56
N HIS A 387 4.83 -31.70 13.61
CA HIS A 387 4.80 -33.10 14.13
C HIS A 387 5.22 -33.29 15.61
N ILE A 388 5.68 -32.25 16.31
CA ILE A 388 5.98 -32.31 17.74
C ILE A 388 4.68 -32.17 18.55
N THR A 389 4.36 -33.21 19.32
CA THR A 389 3.21 -33.27 20.23
C THR A 389 3.67 -33.24 21.69
N GLU A 390 2.74 -33.10 22.63
CA GLU A 390 3.07 -33.11 24.07
C GLU A 390 3.79 -34.40 24.49
N ASN A 391 3.46 -35.54 23.86
CA ASN A 391 4.10 -36.83 24.12
C ASN A 391 5.59 -36.86 23.73
N HIS A 392 6.01 -36.00 22.81
CA HIS A 392 7.40 -35.91 22.37
C HIS A 392 8.26 -35.05 23.31
N LEU A 393 7.66 -34.19 24.14
CA LEU A 393 8.39 -33.27 25.02
C LEU A 393 9.29 -34.00 26.03
N ARG A 394 8.89 -35.20 26.48
CA ARG A 394 9.70 -36.05 27.36
C ARG A 394 11.06 -36.43 26.75
N TYR A 395 11.22 -36.44 25.43
CA TYR A 395 12.49 -36.76 24.78
C TYR A 395 13.48 -35.60 24.79
N PHE A 396 12.98 -34.37 24.98
CA PHE A 396 13.80 -33.17 25.14
C PHE A 396 14.27 -32.97 26.59
N GLU A 397 13.77 -33.79 27.51
CA GLU A 397 14.12 -33.81 28.92
C GLU A 397 14.82 -35.13 29.26
N SER A 398 16.15 -35.09 29.36
CA SER A 398 16.95 -36.23 29.79
C SER A 398 17.65 -35.93 31.11
N LYS A 399 18.06 -36.96 31.86
CA LYS A 399 18.85 -36.80 33.09
C LYS A 399 20.14 -35.98 32.90
N LYS A 400 20.70 -35.97 31.68
CA LYS A 400 21.95 -35.28 31.36
C LYS A 400 21.75 -33.89 30.76
N ARG A 401 20.62 -33.64 30.06
CA ARG A 401 20.37 -32.41 29.29
C ARG A 401 18.88 -32.14 29.18
N THR A 402 18.49 -30.87 29.36
CA THR A 402 17.12 -30.38 29.17
C THR A 402 17.11 -29.29 28.10
N ILE A 403 16.35 -29.50 27.03
CA ILE A 403 16.24 -28.57 25.91
C ILE A 403 14.93 -27.81 26.05
N LYS A 404 15.02 -26.50 26.27
CA LYS A 404 13.85 -25.64 26.53
C LYS A 404 13.52 -24.71 25.36
N SER A 405 14.44 -24.52 24.42
CA SER A 405 14.28 -23.59 23.31
C SER A 405 14.61 -24.23 21.95
N ILE A 406 13.97 -23.72 20.90
CA ILE A 406 14.24 -24.12 19.51
C ILE A 406 15.70 -23.83 19.14
N LYS A 407 16.27 -22.72 19.65
CA LYS A 407 17.69 -22.38 19.46
C LYS A 407 18.61 -23.47 20.02
N GLN A 408 18.35 -23.93 21.24
CA GLN A 408 19.13 -25.02 21.84
C GLN A 408 19.03 -26.31 21.03
N PHE A 409 17.84 -26.64 20.51
CA PHE A 409 17.65 -27.79 19.63
C PHE A 409 18.42 -27.63 18.31
N ALA A 410 18.42 -26.43 17.72
CA ALA A 410 19.10 -26.14 16.46
C ALA A 410 20.63 -26.22 16.53
N THR A 411 21.23 -25.90 17.68
CA THR A 411 22.69 -25.96 17.88
C THR A 411 23.23 -27.39 18.02
N MET A 412 22.37 -28.39 18.19
CA MET A 412 22.80 -29.77 18.38
C MET A 412 23.23 -30.44 17.08
N ASN A 413 24.15 -31.39 17.20
CA ASN A 413 24.65 -32.23 16.10
C ASN A 413 23.50 -33.05 15.50
N ASP A 414 23.59 -33.32 14.21
CA ASP A 414 22.56 -34.03 13.43
C ASP A 414 22.21 -35.39 14.05
N GLU A 415 23.21 -36.15 14.45
CA GLU A 415 23.03 -37.45 15.10
C GLU A 415 22.27 -37.34 16.43
N GLN A 416 22.61 -36.34 17.25
CA GLN A 416 21.94 -36.10 18.53
C GLN A 416 20.49 -35.68 18.30
N ARG A 417 20.23 -34.82 17.30
CA ARG A 417 18.88 -34.39 16.92
C ARG A 417 18.03 -35.57 16.46
N ARG A 418 18.55 -36.40 15.54
CA ARG A 418 17.83 -37.59 15.06
C ARG A 418 17.61 -38.60 16.18
N SER A 419 18.61 -38.80 17.06
CA SER A 419 18.52 -39.74 18.18
C SER A 419 17.45 -39.36 19.21
N MET A 420 17.16 -38.07 19.41
CA MET A 420 16.07 -37.65 20.31
C MET A 420 14.69 -37.87 19.70
N LEU A 421 14.58 -37.82 18.37
CA LEU A 421 13.33 -37.94 17.64
C LEU A 421 13.20 -39.27 16.90
N ARG A 422 13.72 -40.36 17.49
CA ARG A 422 13.67 -41.72 16.89
C ARG A 422 12.25 -42.21 16.61
N SER A 423 11.27 -41.77 17.40
CA SER A 423 9.86 -42.16 17.23
C SER A 423 9.16 -41.48 16.05
N ILE A 424 9.81 -40.49 15.43
CA ILE A 424 9.28 -39.72 14.30
C ILE A 424 9.83 -40.34 13.00
N SER A 425 8.96 -40.46 11.97
CA SER A 425 9.36 -40.99 10.66
C SER A 425 10.38 -40.09 9.96
N ASP A 426 11.10 -40.62 8.98
CA ASP A 426 12.10 -39.84 8.25
C ASP A 426 11.46 -38.64 7.51
N GLU A 427 10.30 -38.84 6.87
CA GLU A 427 9.56 -37.74 6.22
C GLU A 427 9.16 -36.64 7.20
N GLN A 428 8.66 -37.01 8.38
CA GLN A 428 8.27 -36.04 9.41
C GLN A 428 9.49 -35.33 10.01
N TYR A 429 10.61 -36.03 10.14
CA TYR A 429 11.87 -35.43 10.58
C TYR A 429 12.40 -34.43 9.56
N ASP A 430 12.33 -34.76 8.27
CA ASP A 430 12.72 -33.85 7.18
C ASP A 430 11.85 -32.59 7.14
N ASP A 431 10.54 -32.71 7.42
CA ASP A 431 9.65 -31.56 7.59
C ASP A 431 10.09 -30.66 8.76
N ILE A 432 10.41 -31.26 9.91
CA ILE A 432 10.92 -30.54 11.09
C ILE A 432 12.19 -29.78 10.74
N MET A 433 13.14 -30.46 10.10
CA MET A 433 14.43 -29.89 9.73
C MET A 433 14.29 -28.77 8.68
N SER A 434 13.39 -28.95 7.72
CA SER A 434 13.08 -27.93 6.70
C SER A 434 12.53 -26.65 7.35
N VAL A 435 11.58 -26.78 8.28
CA VAL A 435 11.05 -25.63 9.03
C VAL A 435 12.11 -25.02 9.95
N LEU A 436 12.92 -25.85 10.62
CA LEU A 436 13.97 -25.38 11.52
C LEU A 436 15.03 -24.56 10.79
N LYS A 437 15.42 -24.94 9.55
CA LYS A 437 16.37 -24.18 8.74
C LYS A 437 15.92 -22.75 8.46
N ILE A 438 14.64 -22.57 8.13
CA ILE A 438 14.04 -21.28 7.76
C ILE A 438 13.60 -20.46 8.99
N TYR A 439 13.59 -21.08 10.17
CA TYR A 439 13.18 -20.42 11.41
C TYR A 439 14.03 -19.15 11.64
N PRO A 440 13.43 -17.99 11.98
CA PRO A 440 14.18 -16.74 12.09
C PRO A 440 15.14 -16.76 13.27
N TYR A 441 16.41 -16.46 13.00
CA TYR A 441 17.43 -16.18 14.00
C TYR A 441 17.71 -14.68 14.00
N ILE A 442 17.35 -14.00 15.09
CA ILE A 442 17.50 -12.54 15.21
C ILE A 442 18.63 -12.25 16.20
N THR A 443 19.61 -11.44 15.80
CA THR A 443 20.61 -10.89 16.72
C THR A 443 20.45 -9.38 16.81
N ILE A 444 20.57 -8.88 18.05
CA ILE A 444 20.36 -7.48 18.39
C ILE A 444 21.72 -6.90 18.79
N LYS A 445 22.12 -5.81 18.14
CA LYS A 445 23.28 -5.00 18.56
C LYS A 445 22.77 -3.61 18.91
N VAL A 446 22.97 -3.20 20.15
CA VAL A 446 22.54 -1.87 20.64
C VAL A 446 23.78 -0.99 20.77
N LYS A 447 23.68 0.22 20.26
CA LYS A 447 24.67 1.29 20.46
C LYS A 447 23.94 2.50 21.03
N SER A 448 24.56 3.17 21.99
CA SER A 448 24.10 4.43 22.55
C SER A 448 25.07 5.53 22.18
N GLU A 449 24.59 6.61 21.58
CA GLU A 449 25.41 7.74 21.14
C GLU A 449 24.69 9.06 21.42
N VAL A 450 25.45 10.13 21.68
CA VAL A 450 24.95 11.50 21.80
C VAL A 450 25.36 12.21 20.52
N PHE A 451 24.39 12.57 19.66
CA PHE A 451 24.66 13.16 18.35
C PHE A 451 25.13 14.62 18.39
N ASP A 452 25.11 15.26 19.56
CA ASP A 452 25.20 16.73 19.71
C ASP A 452 26.45 17.21 20.48
N ASP A 453 27.37 16.32 20.88
CA ASP A 453 28.60 16.66 21.61
C ASP A 453 29.86 16.31 20.78
N GLU A 454 30.95 17.08 20.94
CA GLU A 454 32.26 16.82 20.30
C GLU A 454 32.83 15.42 20.64
N ASP A 455 32.40 14.84 21.76
CA ASP A 455 32.71 13.49 22.20
C ASP A 455 31.46 12.60 22.18
N GLU A 456 31.21 11.90 21.06
CA GLU A 456 30.06 10.99 20.84
C GLU A 456 29.89 9.90 21.94
N ARG A 457 30.93 9.66 22.75
CA ARG A 457 30.98 8.63 23.80
C ARG A 457 30.74 9.17 25.21
N LEU A 458 30.77 10.48 25.42
CA LEU A 458 30.59 11.09 26.74
C LEU A 458 29.11 11.43 26.93
N VAL A 459 28.43 10.70 27.82
CA VAL A 459 27.02 10.97 28.15
C VAL A 459 26.94 11.97 29.30
N THR A 460 26.49 13.19 29.01
CA THR A 460 26.33 14.26 30.00
C THR A 460 24.89 14.35 30.54
N THR A 461 24.72 14.94 31.73
CA THR A 461 23.41 15.11 32.35
C THR A 461 22.55 16.10 31.55
N GLY A 462 21.34 15.68 31.15
CA GLY A 462 20.44 16.50 30.34
C GLY A 462 20.60 16.32 28.83
N ALA A 463 21.64 15.61 28.37
CA ALA A 463 21.81 15.28 26.96
C ALA A 463 20.76 14.28 26.46
N VAL A 464 20.36 14.44 25.20
CA VAL A 464 19.46 13.52 24.52
C VAL A 464 20.28 12.35 23.97
N VAL A 465 20.19 11.20 24.65
CA VAL A 465 20.86 9.97 24.22
C VAL A 465 20.02 9.28 23.15
N THR A 466 20.63 8.98 22.00
CA THR A 466 19.99 8.17 20.97
C THR A 466 20.44 6.72 21.08
N LEU A 467 19.45 5.80 21.08
CA LEU A 467 19.69 4.36 21.08
C LEU A 467 19.55 3.79 19.66
N THR A 468 20.68 3.54 19.00
CA THR A 468 20.73 2.89 17.70
C THR A 468 20.70 1.37 17.86
N VAL A 469 19.56 0.76 17.54
CA VAL A 469 19.35 -0.69 17.61
C VAL A 469 19.47 -1.32 16.21
N LYS A 470 20.55 -2.07 15.96
CA LYS A 470 20.73 -2.85 14.73
C LYS A 470 20.19 -4.27 14.94
N LEU A 471 19.06 -4.55 14.31
CA LEU A 471 18.48 -5.89 14.22
C LEU A 471 18.98 -6.59 12.95
N THR A 472 19.60 -7.75 13.10
CA THR A 472 19.98 -8.60 11.96
C THR A 472 19.16 -9.88 12.00
N ARG A 473 18.49 -10.19 10.89
CA ARG A 473 17.68 -11.41 10.73
C ARG A 473 18.39 -12.36 9.78
N GLU A 474 18.72 -13.53 10.28
CA GLU A 474 19.29 -14.65 9.55
C GLU A 474 18.36 -15.87 9.65
N ASN A 475 18.64 -16.89 8.85
CA ASN A 475 18.00 -18.19 8.97
C ASN A 475 18.73 -19.03 10.02
N MET A 476 18.01 -19.85 10.78
CA MET A 476 18.59 -20.67 11.84
C MET A 476 19.50 -21.79 11.32
N SER A 477 19.51 -22.03 10.00
CA SER A 477 20.53 -22.84 9.31
C SER A 477 21.97 -22.44 9.63
N VAL A 478 22.23 -21.15 9.92
CA VAL A 478 23.56 -20.65 10.33
C VAL A 478 24.07 -21.37 11.60
N LEU A 479 23.19 -21.88 12.46
CA LEU A 479 23.57 -22.58 13.67
C LEU A 479 23.98 -24.05 13.43
N PHE A 480 23.62 -24.64 12.29
CA PHE A 480 23.86 -26.07 12.04
C PHE A 480 25.33 -26.36 11.76
N ASN A 481 26.08 -25.37 11.26
CA ASN A 481 27.47 -25.53 10.83
C ASN A 481 28.50 -24.99 11.84
N LYS A 482 28.08 -24.53 13.02
CA LYS A 482 28.96 -23.84 13.98
C LYS A 482 29.99 -24.75 14.67
N GLU A 483 29.88 -26.07 14.58
CA GLU A 483 30.95 -26.96 15.07
C GLU A 483 32.25 -26.86 14.26
N HIS A 484 32.18 -26.56 12.95
CA HIS A 484 33.41 -26.36 12.14
C HIS A 484 34.12 -25.04 12.45
N HIS A 485 33.41 -24.02 12.92
CA HIS A 485 34.04 -22.75 13.30
C HIS A 485 34.57 -22.74 14.72
N ILE A 486 33.91 -23.38 15.69
CA ILE A 486 34.39 -23.45 17.07
C ILE A 486 35.64 -24.33 17.18
N SER A 487 35.71 -25.42 16.40
CA SER A 487 36.92 -26.25 16.31
C SER A 487 38.08 -25.49 15.65
N ASN A 488 37.84 -24.72 14.59
CA ASN A 488 38.88 -23.92 13.93
C ASN A 488 39.34 -22.71 14.76
N GLU A 489 38.44 -22.00 15.45
CA GLU A 489 38.81 -20.90 16.35
C GLU A 489 39.59 -21.41 17.58
N GLN A 490 39.17 -22.55 18.17
CA GLN A 490 39.93 -23.17 19.25
C GLN A 490 41.29 -23.71 18.78
N HIS A 491 41.39 -24.23 17.55
CA HIS A 491 42.67 -24.62 16.96
C HIS A 491 43.56 -23.41 16.65
N GLN A 492 43.01 -22.31 16.14
CA GLN A 492 43.77 -21.08 15.92
C GLN A 492 44.31 -20.50 17.23
N ILE A 493 43.49 -20.46 18.29
CA ILE A 493 43.91 -19.99 19.62
C ILE A 493 44.98 -20.93 20.22
N LEU A 494 44.88 -22.23 20.01
CA LEU A 494 45.90 -23.21 20.45
C LEU A 494 47.22 -23.05 19.66
N VAL A 495 47.15 -22.79 18.36
CA VAL A 495 48.32 -22.56 17.50
C VAL A 495 48.99 -21.21 17.81
N GLU A 496 48.20 -20.15 18.04
CA GLU A 496 48.72 -18.84 18.44
C GLU A 496 49.38 -18.89 19.83
N ASN A 497 48.79 -19.59 20.80
CA ASN A 497 49.40 -19.77 22.12
C ASN A 497 50.70 -20.60 22.06
N GLN A 498 50.75 -21.66 21.23
CA GLN A 498 51.97 -22.45 21.04
C GLN A 498 53.09 -21.66 20.35
N GLN A 499 52.76 -20.78 19.39
CA GLN A 499 53.74 -19.89 18.77
C GLN A 499 54.28 -18.85 19.75
N GLN A 500 53.43 -18.36 20.66
CA GLN A 500 53.83 -17.39 21.69
C GLN A 500 54.71 -18.03 22.78
N ASP A 501 54.46 -19.29 23.14
CA ASP A 501 55.30 -20.06 24.06
C ASP A 501 56.68 -20.40 23.44
N ASP A 502 56.72 -20.76 22.15
CA ASP A 502 57.96 -21.02 21.41
C ASP A 502 58.83 -19.76 21.20
N GLU A 503 58.22 -18.58 21.06
CA GLU A 503 58.94 -17.30 21.01
C GLU A 503 59.51 -16.90 22.38
N ASN A 504 58.73 -17.08 23.46
CA ASN A 504 59.17 -16.81 24.82
C ASN A 504 60.34 -17.71 25.27
N ASP A 505 60.35 -18.98 24.85
CA ASP A 505 61.46 -19.89 25.16
C ASP A 505 62.72 -19.59 24.34
N LYS A 506 62.58 -19.06 23.11
CA LYS A 506 63.72 -18.55 22.33
C LYS A 506 64.32 -17.27 22.91
N GLU A 507 63.51 -16.38 23.48
CA GLU A 507 64.02 -15.18 24.19
C GLU A 507 64.73 -15.54 25.49
N LYS A 508 64.18 -16.46 26.29
CA LYS A 508 64.84 -16.96 27.52
C LYS A 508 66.14 -17.72 27.24
N GLY A 509 66.24 -18.39 26.09
CA GLY A 509 67.47 -19.03 25.62
C GLY A 509 68.56 -18.00 25.30
N LYS A 510 68.21 -16.91 24.62
CA LYS A 510 69.12 -15.82 24.26
C LYS A 510 69.57 -14.98 25.46
N GLU A 511 68.74 -14.83 26.49
CA GLU A 511 69.14 -14.19 27.75
C GLU A 511 70.15 -15.03 28.54
N LYS A 512 70.01 -16.36 28.56
CA LYS A 512 70.96 -17.25 29.24
C LYS A 512 72.33 -17.32 28.55
N GLU A 513 72.38 -17.08 27.25
CA GLU A 513 73.63 -17.07 26.47
C GLU A 513 74.41 -15.74 26.59
N LYS A 514 73.78 -14.66 27.07
CA LYS A 514 74.45 -13.37 27.35
C LYS A 514 75.03 -13.25 28.76
N VAL A 515 74.79 -14.23 29.64
CA VAL A 515 75.21 -14.23 31.05
C VAL A 515 76.30 -15.29 31.32
N ARG A 516 76.85 -15.91 30.27
CA ARG A 516 78.11 -16.67 30.28
C ARG A 516 79.12 -15.97 29.41
#